data_AF-A0A357EZX1-F1
#
_entry.id   AF-A0A357EZX1-F1
#
_cell.length_a   1.000
_cell.length_b   1.000
_cell.length_c   1.000
_cell.angle_alpha   90.00
_cell.angle_beta   90.00
_cell.angle_gamma   90.00
#
_symmetry.space_group_name_H-M   'P 1'
#
loop_
_entity.id
_entity.type
_entity.pdbx_description
1 polymer ?
#
loop_
_entity_poly.entity_id
_entity_poly.type
_entity_poly.pdbx_seq_one_letter_code
_entity_poly.pdbx_strand_id
1 'polypeptide(L)'
;MPISATDERIAFGAEAPAVKNPAGASLVSKFLKLLCSVSFGVVLLILLGLASFFGMIIMQQNVDGFDNYFAALTPAQRLLYSNLGLFDIYHTWYYNGLLALLSINIILSSIDRFPKVWKYVTKPNVTVPVRWLQSQKQTAETTLDGSKEMAAERIADAFREAGWRRTATAEKGGKLFVMGESGLWNRFAFLAVHIGLPVVFLGGFLTSQ
;
A
#
# COMPACT_ATOMS: atom_id res chain seq x y z
N MET A 1 -42.37 -22.74 -31.64
CA MET A 1 -43.33 -22.14 -30.69
C MET A 1 -42.56 -21.14 -29.83
N PRO A 2 -42.96 -19.86 -29.75
CA PRO A 2 -42.20 -18.84 -29.04
C PRO A 2 -42.61 -18.83 -27.56
N ILE A 3 -41.64 -19.01 -26.65
CA ILE A 3 -41.87 -18.88 -25.21
C ILE A 3 -41.45 -17.45 -24.82
N SER A 4 -42.49 -16.63 -24.70
CA SER A 4 -42.70 -15.47 -23.82
C SER A 4 -41.49 -14.87 -23.11
N ALA A 5 -41.20 -13.61 -23.47
CA ALA A 5 -40.45 -12.67 -22.65
C ALA A 5 -41.35 -12.11 -21.55
N THR A 6 -41.20 -12.61 -20.32
CA THR A 6 -41.45 -11.85 -19.09
C THR A 6 -40.99 -12.67 -17.89
N ASP A 7 -40.27 -11.98 -17.00
CA ASP A 7 -40.21 -12.22 -15.55
C ASP A 7 -38.92 -12.84 -14.98
N GLU A 8 -37.82 -12.09 -15.03
CA GLU A 8 -36.74 -12.18 -14.05
C GLU A 8 -36.20 -10.77 -13.73
N ARG A 9 -37.06 -9.94 -13.13
CA ARG A 9 -36.58 -8.80 -12.33
C ARG A 9 -36.04 -9.36 -11.00
N ILE A 10 -34.87 -9.99 -11.05
CA ILE A 10 -34.14 -10.39 -9.85
C ILE A 10 -33.71 -9.11 -9.13
N ALA A 11 -34.31 -8.90 -7.97
CA ALA A 11 -34.05 -7.82 -7.05
C ALA A 11 -32.54 -7.69 -6.74
N PHE A 12 -31.88 -6.75 -7.40
CA PHE A 12 -30.61 -6.19 -6.93
C PHE A 12 -30.91 -5.27 -5.75
N GLY A 13 -31.10 -5.87 -4.59
CA GLY A 13 -31.38 -5.17 -3.33
C GLY A 13 -30.69 -5.85 -2.15
N ALA A 14 -29.48 -6.38 -2.35
CA ALA A 14 -28.63 -6.71 -1.21
C ALA A 14 -28.06 -5.40 -0.67
N GLU A 15 -28.80 -4.82 0.27
CA GLU A 15 -28.38 -3.69 1.08
C GLU A 15 -27.00 -4.01 1.68
N ALA A 16 -25.96 -3.36 1.15
CA ALA A 16 -24.64 -3.40 1.74
C ALA A 16 -24.77 -2.95 3.20
N PRO A 17 -24.13 -3.62 4.18
CA PRO A 17 -24.22 -3.16 5.56
C PRO A 17 -23.77 -1.70 5.59
N ALA A 18 -24.69 -0.82 5.97
CA ALA A 18 -24.44 0.59 6.10
C ALA A 18 -23.28 0.77 7.09
N VAL A 19 -22.08 0.97 6.54
CA VAL A 19 -20.96 1.47 7.32
C VAL A 19 -21.44 2.83 7.78
N LYS A 20 -21.84 2.90 9.07
CA LYS A 20 -22.20 4.15 9.74
C LYS A 20 -21.15 5.17 9.38
N ASN A 21 -21.47 6.04 8.44
CA ASN A 21 -20.73 7.25 8.20
C ASN A 21 -21.14 8.12 9.38
N PRO A 22 -20.27 8.42 10.36
CA PRO A 22 -20.62 9.41 11.35
C PRO A 22 -20.79 10.72 10.59
N ALA A 23 -22.06 11.08 10.35
CA ALA A 23 -22.45 12.38 9.91
C ALA A 23 -21.84 13.40 10.88
N GLY A 24 -20.92 14.20 10.38
CA GLY A 24 -20.02 15.03 11.18
C GLY A 24 -18.61 14.44 11.26
N ALA A 25 -17.89 14.40 10.14
CA ALA A 25 -16.46 14.16 10.16
C ALA A 25 -15.78 15.28 10.97
N SER A 26 -15.57 15.03 12.28
CA SER A 26 -14.78 15.88 13.17
C SER A 26 -13.46 16.25 12.49
N LEU A 27 -12.97 17.47 12.69
CA LEU A 27 -11.68 17.93 12.16
C LEU A 27 -10.56 16.89 12.37
N VAL A 28 -10.63 16.17 13.50
CA VAL A 28 -9.75 15.05 13.85
C VAL A 28 -9.81 13.92 12.81
N SER A 29 -11.01 13.51 12.37
CA SER A 29 -11.16 12.44 11.38
C SER A 29 -10.61 12.83 10.00
N LYS A 30 -10.71 14.11 9.61
CA LYS A 30 -10.13 14.62 8.36
C LYS A 30 -8.61 14.67 8.46
N PHE A 31 -8.08 15.13 9.60
CA PHE A 31 -6.65 15.16 9.86
C PHE A 31 -6.04 13.75 9.90
N LEU A 32 -6.69 12.80 10.57
CA LEU A 32 -6.27 11.39 10.56
C LEU A 32 -6.29 10.80 9.16
N LYS A 33 -7.32 11.10 8.34
CA LYS A 33 -7.35 10.67 6.93
C LYS A 33 -6.20 11.26 6.11
N LEU A 34 -5.82 12.51 6.38
CA LEU A 34 -4.64 13.13 5.75
C LEU A 34 -3.36 12.42 6.19
N LEU A 35 -3.19 12.17 7.49
CA LEU A 35 -2.04 11.45 8.02
C LEU A 35 -1.96 9.98 7.56
N CYS A 36 -3.08 9.34 7.20
CA CYS A 36 -3.07 8.01 6.59
C CYS A 36 -2.89 8.02 5.06
N SER A 37 -2.85 9.19 4.43
CA SER A 37 -2.78 9.31 2.97
C SER A 37 -1.40 8.92 2.45
N VAL A 38 -1.37 8.02 1.45
CA VAL A 38 -0.15 7.64 0.74
C VAL A 38 0.45 8.83 0.00
N SER A 39 -0.39 9.66 -0.65
CA SER A 39 0.07 10.85 -1.36
C SER A 39 0.75 11.85 -0.43
N PHE A 40 0.25 11.99 0.80
CA PHE A 40 0.87 12.84 1.82
C PHE A 40 2.24 12.28 2.23
N GLY A 41 2.33 10.97 2.47
CA GLY A 41 3.60 10.29 2.75
C GLY A 41 4.63 10.46 1.63
N VAL A 42 4.22 10.35 0.36
CA VAL A 42 5.12 10.57 -0.79
C VAL A 42 5.64 12.00 -0.82
N VAL A 43 4.81 13.00 -0.53
CA VAL A 43 5.26 14.40 -0.45
C VAL A 43 6.29 14.58 0.68
N LEU A 44 6.02 14.02 1.87
CA LEU A 44 6.98 14.07 2.98
C LEU A 44 8.31 13.40 2.62
N LEU A 45 8.27 12.25 1.95
CA LEU A 45 9.46 11.54 1.51
C LEU A 45 10.28 12.37 0.50
N ILE A 46 9.61 13.05 -0.43
CA ILE A 46 10.26 13.95 -1.40
C ILE A 46 10.91 15.14 -0.67
N LEU A 47 10.19 15.78 0.26
CA LEU A 47 10.73 16.90 1.03
C LEU A 47 11.94 16.51 1.86
N LEU A 48 11.86 15.35 2.55
CA LEU A 48 12.98 14.80 3.31
C LEU A 48 14.16 14.47 2.37
N GLY A 49 13.90 13.86 1.22
CA GLY A 49 14.91 13.55 0.21
C GLY A 49 15.59 14.80 -0.37
N LEU A 50 14.84 15.88 -0.59
CA LEU A 50 15.42 17.17 -1.01
C LEU A 50 16.29 17.77 0.09
N ALA A 51 15.85 17.73 1.35
CA ALA A 51 16.66 18.18 2.47
C ALA A 51 17.97 17.37 2.56
N SER A 52 17.90 16.04 2.51
CA SER A 52 19.09 15.18 2.48
C SER A 52 19.99 15.47 1.27
N PHE A 53 19.41 15.75 0.10
CA PHE A 53 20.16 16.13 -1.09
C PHE A 53 20.97 17.40 -0.90
N PHE A 54 20.37 18.46 -0.31
CA PHE A 54 21.12 19.67 0.05
C PHE A 54 22.21 19.40 1.09
N GLY A 55 21.94 18.52 2.06
CA GLY A 55 22.92 18.06 3.04
C GLY A 55 24.12 17.31 2.46
N MET A 56 23.95 16.67 1.30
CA MET A 56 25.06 16.01 0.59
C MET A 56 25.91 17.01 -0.22
N ILE A 57 25.33 18.12 -0.67
CA ILE A 57 26.04 19.16 -1.43
C ILE A 57 26.86 20.06 -0.50
N ILE A 58 26.33 20.37 0.68
CA ILE A 58 26.96 21.26 1.66
C ILE A 58 27.74 20.43 2.68
N MET A 59 29.02 20.75 2.86
CA MET A 59 29.88 20.04 3.79
C MET A 59 29.33 20.16 5.22
N GLN A 60 29.11 19.01 5.86
CA GLN A 60 28.62 18.95 7.23
C GLN A 60 29.75 19.25 8.22
N GLN A 61 29.41 19.83 9.38
CA GLN A 61 30.36 20.24 10.41
C GLN A 61 31.21 19.08 10.98
N ASN A 62 30.70 17.85 10.90
CA ASN A 62 31.35 16.64 11.42
C ASN A 62 32.34 15.99 10.43
N VAL A 63 32.64 16.65 9.30
CA VAL A 63 33.55 16.13 8.25
C VAL A 63 34.89 16.86 8.32
N ASP A 64 35.99 16.11 8.26
CA ASP A 64 37.35 16.65 8.26
C ASP A 64 37.54 17.67 7.12
N GLY A 65 38.07 18.85 7.45
CA GLY A 65 38.27 19.94 6.50
C GLY A 65 37.13 20.96 6.45
N PHE A 66 36.11 20.83 7.32
CA PHE A 66 35.02 21.80 7.44
C PHE A 66 35.52 23.24 7.65
N ASP A 67 36.54 23.45 8.48
CA ASP A 67 37.08 24.79 8.77
C ASP A 67 37.58 25.50 7.50
N ASN A 68 38.28 24.76 6.63
CA ASN A 68 38.78 25.29 5.36
C ASN A 68 37.63 25.60 4.40
N TYR A 69 36.62 24.72 4.34
CA TYR A 69 35.40 24.95 3.56
C TYR A 69 34.65 26.19 4.06
N PHE A 70 34.45 26.31 5.37
CA PHE A 70 33.76 27.43 6.01
C PHE A 70 34.49 28.76 5.79
N ALA A 71 35.82 28.75 5.84
CA ALA A 71 36.66 29.92 5.53
C ALA A 71 36.53 30.35 4.06
N ALA A 72 36.44 29.39 3.13
CA ALA A 72 36.30 29.64 1.69
C ALA A 72 34.92 30.20 1.27
N LEU A 73 33.89 30.09 2.13
CA LEU A 73 32.57 30.64 1.85
C LEU A 73 32.54 32.16 1.91
N THR A 74 31.68 32.77 1.09
CA THR A 74 31.40 34.21 1.19
C THR A 74 30.65 34.52 2.50
N PRO A 75 30.75 35.75 3.04
CA PRO A 75 30.00 36.15 4.23
C PRO A 75 28.49 35.92 4.11
N ALA A 76 27.92 36.18 2.93
CA ALA A 76 26.50 35.96 2.65
C ALA A 76 26.11 34.47 2.72
N GLN A 77 26.93 33.58 2.14
CA GLN A 77 26.70 32.14 2.20
C GLN A 77 26.80 31.59 3.63
N ARG A 78 27.80 32.03 4.40
CA ARG A 78 27.93 31.63 5.81
C ARG A 78 26.69 31.96 6.62
N LEU A 79 26.18 33.19 6.46
CA LEU A 79 24.97 33.63 7.16
C LEU A 79 23.74 32.80 6.73
N LEU A 80 23.55 32.59 5.42
CA LEU A 80 22.43 31.82 4.91
C LEU A 80 22.45 30.37 5.38
N TYR A 81 23.59 29.69 5.24
CA TYR A 81 23.72 28.28 5.57
C TYR A 81 23.63 28.04 7.07
N SER A 82 24.18 28.94 7.88
CA SER A 82 24.05 28.90 9.33
C SER A 82 22.60 29.10 9.78
N ASN A 83 21.89 30.11 9.24
CA ASN A 83 20.49 30.37 9.60
C ASN A 83 19.54 29.24 9.20
N LEU A 84 19.81 28.58 8.07
CA LEU A 84 19.05 27.42 7.61
C LEU A 84 19.49 26.10 8.25
N GLY A 85 20.57 26.11 9.04
CA GLY A 85 21.13 24.91 9.68
C GLY A 85 21.72 23.89 8.70
N LEU A 86 22.17 24.32 7.52
CA LEU A 86 22.62 23.41 6.44
C LEU A 86 23.94 22.70 6.74
N PHE A 87 24.77 23.27 7.63
CA PHE A 87 26.01 22.63 8.09
C PHE A 87 25.76 21.46 9.06
N ASP A 88 24.54 21.34 9.58
CA ASP A 88 24.12 20.26 10.47
C ASP A 88 22.65 19.88 10.22
N ILE A 89 22.34 19.65 8.94
CA ILE A 89 20.94 19.56 8.47
C ILE A 89 20.17 18.43 9.16
N TYR A 90 20.85 17.33 9.47
CA TYR A 90 20.26 16.12 10.04
C TYR A 90 19.77 16.32 11.48
N HIS A 91 20.29 17.32 12.20
CA HIS A 91 19.88 17.66 13.56
C HIS A 91 18.92 18.87 13.61
N THR A 92 18.58 19.46 12.46
CA THR A 92 17.66 20.61 12.42
C THR A 92 16.23 20.22 12.80
N TRP A 93 15.53 21.13 13.47
CA TRP A 93 14.16 20.91 13.94
C TRP A 93 13.18 20.57 12.81
N TYR A 94 13.36 21.14 11.60
CA TYR A 94 12.49 20.86 10.46
C TYR A 94 12.76 19.49 9.86
N TYR A 95 14.03 19.05 9.81
CA TYR A 95 14.39 17.72 9.34
C TYR A 95 13.84 16.65 10.29
N ASN A 96 14.07 16.82 11.60
CA ASN A 96 13.52 15.95 12.64
C ASN A 96 11.98 15.97 12.65
N GLY A 97 11.36 17.13 12.42
CA GLY A 97 9.91 17.25 12.27
C GLY A 97 9.37 16.47 11.07
N LEU A 98 10.02 16.58 9.90
CA LEU A 98 9.67 15.81 8.70
C LEU A 98 9.85 14.31 8.92
N LEU A 99 10.96 13.91 9.55
CA LEU A 99 11.25 12.51 9.88
C LEU A 99 10.19 11.91 10.82
N ALA A 100 9.83 12.63 11.89
CA ALA A 100 8.80 12.21 12.83
C ALA A 100 7.42 12.13 12.17
N LEU A 101 7.06 13.14 11.37
CA LEU A 101 5.78 13.20 10.68
C LEU A 101 5.64 12.08 9.63
N LEU A 102 6.70 11.81 8.88
CA LEU A 102 6.77 10.68 7.93
C LEU A 102 6.68 9.35 8.67
N SER A 103 7.35 9.20 9.81
CA SER A 103 7.25 7.99 10.65
C SER A 103 5.82 7.73 11.10
N ILE A 104 5.14 8.76 11.61
CA ILE A 104 3.73 8.68 12.02
C ILE A 104 2.83 8.32 10.83
N ASN A 105 3.04 8.94 9.66
CA ASN A 105 2.28 8.64 8.45
C ASN A 105 2.41 7.16 8.04
N ILE A 106 3.62 6.61 8.09
CA ILE A 106 3.88 5.20 7.74
C ILE A 106 3.22 4.25 8.74
N ILE A 107 3.33 4.55 10.04
CA ILE A 107 2.70 3.75 11.09
C ILE A 107 1.18 3.75 10.92
N LEU A 108 0.56 4.93 10.77
CA LEU A 108 -0.89 5.06 10.65
C LEU A 108 -1.43 4.43 9.36
N SER A 109 -0.77 4.66 8.22
CA SER A 109 -1.15 4.05 6.94
C SER A 109 -0.99 2.52 6.96
N SER A 110 -0.03 1.99 7.71
CA SER A 110 0.12 0.54 7.93
C SER A 110 -1.03 -0.05 8.73
N ILE A 111 -1.45 0.63 9.81
CA ILE A 111 -2.57 0.21 10.66
C ILE A 111 -3.88 0.21 9.86
N ASP A 112 -4.14 1.21 9.02
CA ASP A 112 -5.36 1.24 8.19
C ASP A 112 -5.36 0.16 7.10
N ARG A 113 -4.18 -0.17 6.55
CA ARG A 113 -4.06 -1.10 5.43
C ARG A 113 -4.02 -2.57 5.86
N PHE A 114 -3.44 -2.87 7.02
CA PHE A 114 -3.24 -4.25 7.49
C PHE A 114 -4.55 -5.08 7.58
N PRO A 115 -5.65 -4.59 8.19
CA PRO A 115 -6.89 -5.36 8.28
C PRO A 115 -7.51 -5.68 6.91
N LYS A 116 -7.36 -4.77 5.95
CA LYS A 116 -7.87 -4.94 4.58
C LYS A 116 -7.12 -6.06 3.86
N VAL A 117 -5.79 -6.06 3.96
CA VAL A 117 -4.94 -7.12 3.40
C VAL A 117 -5.22 -8.44 4.11
N TRP A 118 -5.31 -8.45 5.44
CA TRP A 118 -5.59 -9.67 6.21
C TRP A 118 -6.95 -10.28 5.85
N LYS A 119 -8.01 -9.46 5.73
CA LYS A 119 -9.34 -9.92 5.31
C LYS A 119 -9.31 -10.52 3.91
N TYR A 120 -8.59 -9.90 2.97
CA TYR A 120 -8.45 -10.41 1.61
C TYR A 120 -7.71 -11.75 1.59
N VAL A 121 -6.62 -11.86 2.37
CA VAL A 121 -5.83 -13.07 2.50
C VAL A 121 -6.62 -14.18 3.21
N THR A 122 -7.46 -13.88 4.20
CA THR A 122 -8.22 -14.90 4.92
C THR A 122 -9.50 -15.32 4.20
N LYS A 123 -10.19 -14.41 3.50
CA LYS A 123 -11.47 -14.65 2.81
C LYS A 123 -11.42 -14.16 1.35
N PRO A 124 -10.94 -14.99 0.41
CA PRO A 124 -10.86 -14.63 -1.00
C PRO A 124 -12.26 -14.65 -1.61
N ASN A 125 -12.54 -13.70 -2.50
CA ASN A 125 -13.78 -13.72 -3.27
C ASN A 125 -13.63 -14.72 -4.42
N VAL A 126 -14.15 -15.92 -4.22
CA VAL A 126 -14.11 -17.02 -5.21
C VAL A 126 -15.11 -16.80 -6.35
N THR A 127 -16.15 -16.00 -6.12
CA THR A 127 -17.18 -15.71 -7.13
C THR A 127 -16.88 -14.38 -7.83
N VAL A 128 -16.72 -14.44 -9.14
CA VAL A 128 -16.53 -13.27 -10.01
C VAL A 128 -17.53 -13.30 -11.17
N PRO A 129 -18.00 -12.15 -11.68
CA PRO A 129 -18.89 -12.13 -12.84
C PRO A 129 -18.22 -12.71 -14.07
N VAL A 130 -18.91 -13.57 -14.83
CA VAL A 130 -18.37 -14.20 -16.06
C VAL A 130 -17.93 -13.13 -17.08
N ARG A 131 -18.67 -12.02 -17.19
CA ARG A 131 -18.28 -10.89 -18.05
C ARG A 131 -16.92 -10.29 -17.67
N TRP A 132 -16.59 -10.27 -16.39
CA TRP A 132 -15.29 -9.78 -15.91
C TRP A 132 -14.17 -10.77 -16.22
N LEU A 133 -14.41 -12.08 -16.09
CA LEU A 133 -13.47 -13.13 -16.53
C LEU A 133 -13.17 -13.02 -18.03
N GLN A 134 -14.21 -12.85 -18.86
CA GLN A 134 -14.06 -12.70 -20.30
C GLN A 134 -13.33 -11.41 -20.72
N SER A 135 -13.34 -10.37 -19.89
CA SER A 135 -12.62 -9.12 -20.17
C SER A 135 -11.16 -9.12 -19.73
N GLN A 136 -10.64 -10.21 -19.14
CA GLN A 136 -9.24 -10.28 -18.76
C GLN A 136 -8.34 -10.44 -19.98
N LYS A 137 -7.11 -9.93 -19.89
CA LYS A 137 -6.13 -10.02 -21.00
C LYS A 137 -5.72 -11.44 -21.35
N GLN A 138 -5.85 -12.37 -20.41
CA GLN A 138 -5.48 -13.77 -20.55
C GLN A 138 -6.70 -14.59 -20.20
N THR A 139 -7.45 -14.98 -21.22
CA THR A 139 -8.66 -15.79 -21.09
C THR A 139 -8.65 -16.85 -22.17
N ALA A 140 -9.00 -18.07 -21.80
CA ALA A 140 -9.18 -19.19 -22.71
C ALA A 140 -10.49 -19.90 -22.36
N GLU A 141 -11.18 -20.40 -23.38
CA GLU A 141 -12.37 -21.21 -23.24
C GLU A 141 -12.07 -22.60 -23.78
N THR A 142 -12.46 -23.63 -23.03
CA THR A 142 -12.28 -25.02 -23.43
C THR A 142 -13.49 -25.83 -22.99
N THR A 143 -13.80 -26.88 -23.75
CA THR A 143 -14.87 -27.82 -23.41
C THR A 143 -14.24 -29.05 -22.78
N LEU A 144 -14.78 -29.49 -21.65
CA LEU A 144 -14.33 -30.68 -20.94
C LEU A 144 -15.50 -31.66 -20.86
N ASP A 145 -15.24 -32.93 -21.17
CA ASP A 145 -16.21 -33.99 -20.99
C ASP A 145 -16.35 -34.36 -19.50
N GLY A 146 -17.58 -34.59 -19.05
CA GLY A 146 -17.90 -35.03 -17.68
C GLY A 146 -18.90 -34.13 -16.96
N SER A 147 -19.10 -34.40 -15.68
CA SER A 147 -19.94 -33.55 -14.82
C SER A 147 -19.21 -32.26 -14.43
N LYS A 148 -19.96 -31.24 -13.98
CA LYS A 148 -19.40 -29.95 -13.56
C LYS A 148 -18.41 -30.12 -12.40
N GLU A 149 -18.72 -31.05 -11.51
CA GLU A 149 -17.94 -31.40 -10.33
C GLU A 149 -16.61 -32.04 -10.73
N MET A 150 -16.64 -32.99 -11.67
CA MET A 150 -15.43 -33.61 -12.22
C MET A 150 -14.53 -32.58 -12.93
N ALA A 151 -15.11 -31.68 -13.71
CA ALA A 151 -14.36 -30.61 -14.36
C ALA A 151 -13.70 -29.68 -13.34
N ALA A 152 -14.42 -29.31 -12.28
CA ALA A 152 -13.88 -28.45 -11.22
C ALA A 152 -12.75 -29.13 -10.43
N GLU A 153 -12.87 -30.42 -10.14
CA GLU A 153 -11.83 -31.19 -9.47
C GLU A 153 -10.55 -31.28 -10.31
N ARG A 154 -10.67 -31.59 -11.61
CA ARG A 154 -9.53 -31.61 -12.55
C ARG A 154 -8.82 -30.26 -12.65
N ILE A 155 -9.58 -29.16 -12.67
CA ILE A 155 -9.00 -27.80 -12.68
C ILE A 155 -8.29 -27.51 -11.35
N ALA A 156 -8.89 -27.91 -10.22
CA ALA A 156 -8.26 -27.74 -8.91
C ALA A 156 -6.97 -28.55 -8.77
N ASP A 157 -6.92 -29.77 -9.33
CA ASP A 157 -5.69 -30.58 -9.40
C ASP A 157 -4.62 -29.93 -10.26
N ALA A 158 -4.96 -29.45 -11.46
CA ALA A 158 -4.02 -28.74 -12.31
C ALA A 158 -3.42 -27.51 -11.60
N PHE A 159 -4.21 -26.78 -10.81
CA PHE A 159 -3.71 -25.69 -9.98
C PHE A 159 -2.77 -26.17 -8.88
N ARG A 160 -3.07 -27.29 -8.21
CA ARG A 160 -2.19 -27.89 -7.20
C ARG A 160 -0.86 -28.32 -7.81
N GLU A 161 -0.88 -29.00 -8.96
CA GLU A 161 0.31 -29.42 -9.70
C GLU A 161 1.15 -28.23 -10.18
N ALA A 162 0.50 -27.14 -10.61
CA ALA A 162 1.16 -25.88 -10.95
C ALA A 162 1.73 -25.11 -9.73
N GLY A 163 1.61 -25.67 -8.52
CA GLY A 163 2.15 -25.08 -7.29
C GLY A 163 1.29 -23.96 -6.68
N TRP A 164 0.02 -23.83 -7.10
CA TRP A 164 -0.88 -22.83 -6.55
C TRP A 164 -1.43 -23.30 -5.22
N ARG A 165 -0.87 -22.74 -4.14
CA ARG A 165 -1.11 -23.20 -2.76
C ARG A 165 -2.54 -22.99 -2.27
N ARG A 166 -3.32 -22.14 -2.93
CA ARG A 166 -4.69 -21.85 -2.55
C ARG A 166 -5.63 -22.12 -3.69
N THR A 167 -6.41 -23.19 -3.56
CA THR A 167 -7.54 -23.50 -4.42
C THR A 167 -8.83 -23.35 -3.63
N ALA A 168 -9.85 -22.76 -4.23
CA ALA A 168 -11.15 -22.59 -3.61
C ALA A 168 -12.25 -22.78 -4.65
N THR A 169 -13.32 -23.47 -4.26
CA THR A 169 -14.49 -23.70 -5.10
C THR A 169 -15.70 -22.98 -4.50
N ALA A 170 -16.53 -22.40 -5.35
CA ALA A 170 -17.78 -21.77 -4.93
C ALA A 170 -18.86 -21.96 -5.99
N GLU A 171 -20.07 -22.27 -5.56
CA GLU A 171 -21.24 -22.35 -6.43
C GLU A 171 -22.10 -21.10 -6.29
N LYS A 172 -22.49 -20.49 -7.41
CA LYS A 172 -23.40 -19.34 -7.43
C LYS A 172 -24.24 -19.34 -8.70
N GLY A 173 -25.57 -19.40 -8.53
CA GLY A 173 -26.52 -19.38 -9.66
C GLY A 173 -26.35 -20.57 -10.61
N GLY A 174 -26.11 -21.78 -10.08
CA GLY A 174 -25.93 -23.01 -10.86
C GLY A 174 -24.61 -23.13 -11.65
N LYS A 175 -23.69 -22.17 -11.43
CA LYS A 175 -22.33 -22.15 -11.99
C LYS A 175 -21.32 -22.44 -10.88
N LEU A 176 -20.36 -23.32 -11.17
CA LEU A 176 -19.26 -23.67 -10.29
C LEU A 176 -18.02 -22.87 -10.68
N PHE A 177 -17.46 -22.14 -9.72
CA PHE A 177 -16.25 -21.34 -9.87
C PHE A 177 -15.11 -22.03 -9.16
N VAL A 178 -13.96 -22.14 -9.83
CA VAL A 178 -12.71 -22.63 -9.24
C VAL A 178 -11.70 -21.50 -9.31
N MET A 179 -11.21 -21.07 -8.16
CA MET A 179 -10.16 -20.07 -8.04
C MET A 179 -8.88 -20.75 -7.59
N GLY A 180 -7.76 -20.39 -8.22
CA GLY A 180 -6.44 -20.74 -7.76
C GLY A 180 -5.56 -19.50 -7.68
N GLU A 181 -4.81 -19.34 -6.59
CA GLU A 181 -3.93 -18.19 -6.39
C GLU A 181 -2.51 -18.65 -6.00
N SER A 182 -1.52 -18.01 -6.61
CA SER A 182 -0.10 -18.10 -6.24
C SER A 182 0.44 -16.72 -5.85
N GLY A 183 1.53 -16.69 -5.07
CA GLY A 183 2.21 -15.45 -4.71
C GLY A 183 1.59 -14.64 -3.57
N LEU A 184 0.90 -15.29 -2.63
CA LEU A 184 0.28 -14.64 -1.46
C LEU A 184 1.24 -13.72 -0.69
N TRP A 185 2.51 -14.14 -0.56
CA TRP A 185 3.57 -13.41 0.14
C TRP A 185 3.85 -12.03 -0.46
N ASN A 186 3.67 -11.84 -1.76
CA ASN A 186 3.88 -10.56 -2.41
C ASN A 186 2.93 -9.48 -1.85
N ARG A 187 1.76 -9.89 -1.33
CA ARG A 187 0.80 -8.98 -0.69
C ARG A 187 1.26 -8.45 0.66
N PHE A 188 2.22 -9.12 1.30
CA PHE A 188 2.83 -8.67 2.57
C PHE A 188 4.15 -7.93 2.35
N ALA A 189 4.68 -7.85 1.13
CA ALA A 189 5.94 -7.17 0.83
C ALA A 189 5.96 -5.70 1.29
N PHE A 190 4.81 -5.02 1.27
CA PHE A 190 4.72 -3.65 1.79
C PHE A 190 5.10 -3.57 3.27
N LEU A 191 4.77 -4.59 4.07
CA LEU A 191 5.00 -4.58 5.51
C LEU A 191 6.49 -4.51 5.84
N ALA A 192 7.35 -5.13 5.04
CA ALA A 192 8.79 -5.06 5.22
C ALA A 192 9.30 -3.60 5.15
N VAL A 193 8.84 -2.83 4.16
CA VAL A 193 9.23 -1.41 4.01
C VAL A 193 8.63 -0.56 5.12
N HIS A 194 7.36 -0.79 5.46
CA HIS A 194 6.66 0.03 6.45
C HIS A 194 7.09 -0.26 7.90
N ILE A 195 7.74 -1.40 8.16
CA ILE A 195 8.40 -1.68 9.43
C ILE A 195 9.86 -1.21 9.38
N GLY A 196 10.58 -1.50 8.29
CA GLY A 196 12.00 -1.18 8.17
C GLY A 196 12.28 0.31 8.20
N LEU A 197 11.48 1.12 7.48
CA LEU A 197 11.74 2.56 7.39
C LEU A 197 11.59 3.27 8.75
N PRO A 198 10.51 3.10 9.52
CA PRO A 198 10.42 3.69 10.86
C PRO A 198 11.48 3.17 11.83
N VAL A 199 11.94 1.93 11.71
CA VAL A 199 13.04 1.39 12.54
C VAL A 199 14.35 2.13 12.26
N VAL A 200 14.69 2.36 10.98
CA VAL A 200 15.86 3.14 10.60
C VAL A 200 15.75 4.59 11.09
N PHE A 201 14.57 5.20 10.94
CA PHE A 201 14.34 6.56 11.42
C PHE A 201 14.43 6.68 12.94
N LEU A 202 13.93 5.68 13.67
CA LEU A 202 14.05 5.61 15.12
C LEU A 202 15.52 5.48 15.54
N GLY A 203 16.31 4.66 14.85
CA GLY A 203 17.75 4.56 15.08
C GLY A 203 18.44 5.92 14.89
N GLY A 204 18.14 6.62 13.78
CA GLY A 204 18.64 7.97 13.53
C GLY A 204 18.26 8.95 14.63
N PHE A 205 17.01 8.92 15.11
CA PHE A 205 16.56 9.79 16.20
C PHE A 205 17.28 9.52 17.52
N LEU A 206 17.57 8.26 17.84
CA LEU A 206 18.29 7.88 19.07
C LEU A 206 19.77 8.26 19.04
N THR A 207 20.39 8.27 17.86
CA THR A 207 21.79 8.68 17.69
C THR A 207 21.94 10.20 17.52
N SER A 208 20.88 10.90 17.14
CA SER A 208 20.83 12.36 16.98
C SER A 208 20.75 13.13 18.32
N GLN A 209 20.70 12.44 19.47
CA GLN A 209 20.59 13.03 20.81
C GLN A 209 21.91 12.93 21.58
#